data_AF-A0A3C0A9R7-F1
#
_entry.id   AF-A0A3C0A9R7-F1
#
_cell.length_a   1.000
_cell.length_b   1.000
_cell.length_c   1.000
_cell.angle_alpha   90.00
_cell.angle_beta   90.00
_cell.angle_gamma   90.00
#
_symmetry.space_group_name_H-M   'P 1'
#
loop_
_entity.id
_entity.type
_entity.pdbx_description
1 polymer ?
#
loop_
_entity_poly.entity_id
_entity_poly.type
_entity_poly.pdbx_seq_one_letter_code
_entity_poly.pdbx_strand_id
1 'polypeptide(L)'
;WSENAEWVWKFKPESTSIDYEITDGKFLKSASLSYDPEQKRYQLATILPDGAKRDYTGTLNKDTLILESAPDSEGAIYRISIRRLNEKRTLVLFEQRNQGQSFYYRLAEVGYTREGTRLADPGSGGPECIVTGGAGTIQVSYQGKTYYVCCSGCKQAFDEDPETYIEEAKQKAEARRKQKSD
;
A
#
# COMPACT_ATOMS: atom_id res chain seq x y z
N TRP A 1 5.70 5.79 6.91
CA TRP A 1 4.37 6.17 7.45
C TRP A 1 3.46 5.00 7.20
N SER A 2 2.43 4.89 8.02
CA SER A 2 1.39 3.87 7.88
C SER A 2 0.13 4.54 7.34
N GLU A 3 -0.51 3.91 6.36
CA GLU A 3 -1.82 4.32 5.85
C GLU A 3 -2.66 3.06 5.62
N ASN A 4 -3.96 3.19 5.86
CA ASN A 4 -4.94 2.15 5.56
C ASN A 4 -5.76 2.58 4.37
N ALA A 5 -6.25 1.61 3.60
CA ALA A 5 -7.13 1.94 2.50
C ALA A 5 -8.14 0.85 2.17
N GLU A 6 -9.34 1.30 1.84
CA GLU A 6 -10.46 0.47 1.40
C GLU A 6 -10.65 0.61 -0.12
N TRP A 7 -10.80 -0.53 -0.79
CA TRP A 7 -10.96 -0.61 -2.24
C TRP A 7 -12.35 -1.16 -2.52
N VAL A 8 -13.25 -0.31 -3.01
CA VAL A 8 -14.67 -0.62 -3.13
C VAL A 8 -15.12 -0.46 -4.57
N TRP A 9 -15.71 -1.52 -5.14
CA TRP A 9 -16.38 -1.41 -6.42
C TRP A 9 -17.65 -0.57 -6.28
N LYS A 10 -17.78 0.43 -7.16
CA LYS A 10 -19.01 1.18 -7.36
C LYS A 10 -19.54 0.89 -8.75
N PHE A 11 -20.76 0.37 -8.80
CA PHE A 11 -21.49 0.11 -10.04
C PHE A 11 -22.61 1.15 -10.18
N LYS A 12 -22.56 1.94 -11.24
CA LYS A 12 -23.66 2.78 -11.70
C LYS A 12 -24.04 2.34 -13.13
N PRO A 13 -25.27 2.59 -13.58
CA PRO A 13 -25.74 2.14 -14.90
C PRO A 13 -24.83 2.54 -16.07
N GLU A 14 -24.15 3.68 -15.97
CA GLU A 14 -23.30 4.23 -17.04
C GLU A 14 -21.81 4.36 -16.64
N SER A 15 -21.44 3.95 -15.43
CA SER A 15 -20.05 4.06 -14.96
C SER A 15 -19.73 3.01 -13.91
N THR A 16 -18.66 2.27 -14.11
CA THR A 16 -18.07 1.39 -13.08
C THR A 16 -16.75 1.98 -12.63
N SER A 17 -16.57 2.12 -11.33
CA SER A 17 -15.30 2.55 -10.73
C SER A 17 -14.87 1.66 -9.58
N ILE A 18 -13.57 1.71 -9.29
CA ILE A 18 -13.01 1.25 -8.01
C ILE A 18 -12.67 2.50 -7.23
N ASP A 19 -13.38 2.71 -6.13
CA ASP A 19 -13.11 3.81 -5.22
C ASP A 19 -12.10 3.35 -4.16
N TYR A 20 -11.20 4.26 -3.83
CA TYR A 20 -10.03 4.06 -3.00
C TYR A 20 -10.05 5.13 -1.91
N GLU A 21 -10.53 4.74 -0.73
CA GLU A 21 -10.64 5.61 0.45
C GLU A 21 -9.40 5.38 1.33
N ILE A 22 -8.66 6.43 1.67
CA ILE A 22 -7.36 6.30 2.36
C ILE A 22 -7.40 7.06 3.68
N THR A 23 -7.06 6.36 4.75
CA THR A 23 -6.91 6.93 6.09
C THR A 23 -5.43 7.15 6.38
N ASP A 24 -5.09 8.34 6.90
CA ASP A 24 -3.72 8.79 7.19
C ASP A 24 -2.78 8.84 5.97
N GLY A 25 -3.39 8.99 4.78
CA GLY A 25 -2.66 9.06 3.51
C GLY A 25 -1.85 10.34 3.34
N LYS A 26 -0.59 10.21 2.91
CA LYS A 26 0.31 11.37 2.69
C LYS A 26 0.25 11.96 1.28
N PHE A 27 -0.14 11.15 0.31
CA PHE A 27 -0.16 11.56 -1.10
C PHE A 27 -1.56 11.65 -1.65
N LEU A 28 -2.48 10.84 -1.13
CA LEU A 28 -3.87 10.79 -1.55
C LEU A 28 -4.74 10.69 -0.30
N LYS A 29 -5.86 11.39 -0.32
CA LYS A 29 -6.98 11.21 0.60
C LYS A 29 -7.97 10.19 0.04
N SER A 30 -8.27 10.30 -1.25
CA SER A 30 -9.06 9.30 -1.95
C SER A 30 -8.79 9.33 -3.46
N ALA A 31 -9.17 8.25 -4.15
CA ALA A 31 -9.19 8.19 -5.60
C ALA A 31 -10.37 7.36 -6.12
N SER A 32 -10.76 7.60 -7.37
CA SER A 32 -11.74 6.80 -8.09
C SER A 32 -11.16 6.41 -9.45
N LEU A 33 -10.94 5.11 -9.64
CA LEU A 33 -10.39 4.54 -10.86
C LEU A 33 -11.53 4.04 -11.76
N SER A 34 -11.59 4.54 -12.98
CA SER A 34 -12.53 4.10 -14.01
C SER A 34 -11.80 3.79 -15.32
N TYR A 35 -12.52 3.19 -16.27
CA TYR A 35 -12.01 2.90 -17.61
C TYR A 35 -12.88 3.59 -18.66
N ASP A 36 -12.26 4.36 -19.52
CA ASP A 36 -12.86 4.99 -20.68
C ASP A 36 -12.75 4.03 -21.88
N PRO A 37 -13.87 3.44 -22.35
CA PRO A 37 -13.84 2.49 -23.46
C PRO A 37 -13.59 3.15 -24.81
N GLU A 38 -13.92 4.44 -24.99
CA GLU A 38 -13.71 5.17 -26.23
C GLU A 38 -12.23 5.49 -26.43
N GLN A 39 -11.60 6.02 -25.38
CA GLN A 39 -10.18 6.37 -25.40
C GLN A 39 -9.26 5.18 -25.10
N LYS A 40 -9.82 4.06 -24.65
CA LYS A 40 -9.10 2.85 -24.20
C LYS A 40 -8.06 3.18 -23.14
N ARG A 41 -8.42 4.06 -22.21
CA ARG A 41 -7.55 4.59 -21.16
C ARG A 41 -8.22 4.48 -19.81
N TYR A 42 -7.42 4.25 -18.79
CA TYR A 42 -7.85 4.38 -17.42
C TYR A 42 -7.84 5.85 -17.01
N GLN A 43 -8.81 6.25 -16.20
CA GLN A 43 -8.91 7.56 -15.59
C GLN A 43 -8.88 7.38 -14.08
N LEU A 44 -8.05 8.16 -13.39
CA LEU A 44 -7.97 8.15 -11.94
C LEU A 44 -8.23 9.57 -11.45
N ALA A 45 -9.44 9.81 -10.96
CA ALA A 45 -9.78 11.06 -10.29
C ALA A 45 -9.27 10.99 -8.85
N THR A 46 -8.53 11.99 -8.38
CA THR A 46 -7.96 11.96 -7.02
C THR A 46 -8.26 13.21 -6.22
N ILE A 47 -8.30 13.03 -4.89
CA ILE A 47 -8.33 14.10 -3.90
C ILE A 47 -7.07 13.95 -3.05
N LEU A 48 -6.26 15.00 -3.01
CA LEU A 48 -5.04 15.08 -2.21
C LEU A 48 -5.37 15.38 -0.73
N PRO A 49 -4.42 15.21 0.22
CA PRO A 49 -4.68 15.46 1.65
C PRO A 49 -5.15 16.89 1.98
N ASP A 50 -4.73 17.88 1.19
CA ASP A 50 -5.17 19.29 1.31
C ASP A 50 -6.53 19.58 0.65
N GLY A 51 -7.16 18.57 0.04
CA GLY A 51 -8.42 18.68 -0.67
C GLY A 51 -8.30 19.09 -2.14
N ALA A 52 -7.10 19.40 -2.63
CA ALA A 52 -6.88 19.68 -4.04
C ALA A 52 -7.18 18.43 -4.89
N LYS A 53 -7.61 18.65 -6.13
CA LYS A 53 -7.83 17.57 -7.10
C LYS A 53 -6.65 17.45 -8.04
N ARG A 54 -6.32 16.23 -8.41
CA ARG A 54 -5.36 15.95 -9.46
C ARG A 54 -5.79 14.70 -10.21
N ASP A 55 -6.20 14.86 -11.45
CA ASP A 55 -6.65 13.73 -12.26
C ASP A 55 -5.48 13.15 -13.06
N TYR A 56 -5.51 11.84 -13.24
CA TYR A 56 -4.51 11.11 -13.98
C TYR A 56 -5.17 10.27 -15.07
N THR A 57 -4.44 10.01 -16.15
CA THR A 57 -4.86 9.09 -17.20
C THR A 57 -3.74 8.15 -17.59
N GLY A 58 -4.06 6.97 -18.10
CA GLY A 58 -3.02 6.03 -18.41
C GLY A 58 -3.49 4.67 -18.90
N THR A 59 -2.57 3.70 -18.86
CA THR A 59 -2.78 2.38 -19.45
C THR A 59 -2.24 1.28 -18.56
N LEU A 60 -2.88 0.12 -18.64
CA LEU A 60 -2.42 -1.10 -18.00
C LEU A 60 -1.41 -1.79 -18.93
N ASN A 61 -0.21 -2.04 -18.40
CA ASN A 61 0.81 -2.85 -19.06
C ASN A 61 1.14 -4.05 -18.18
N LYS A 62 0.78 -5.26 -18.65
CA LYS A 62 0.84 -6.49 -17.86
C LYS A 62 0.13 -6.29 -16.51
N ASP A 63 0.88 -6.30 -15.41
CA ASP A 63 0.35 -6.20 -14.05
C ASP A 63 0.53 -4.80 -13.43
N THR A 64 0.95 -3.81 -14.23
CA THR A 64 1.21 -2.44 -13.76
C THR A 64 0.38 -1.43 -14.53
N LEU A 65 -0.52 -0.76 -13.81
CA LEU A 65 -1.27 0.39 -14.30
C LEU A 65 -0.43 1.63 -14.09
N ILE A 66 -0.07 2.33 -15.17
CA ILE A 66 0.74 3.55 -15.13
C ILE A 66 -0.16 4.72 -15.52
N LEU A 67 -0.26 5.70 -14.63
CA LEU A 67 -1.15 6.86 -14.75
C LEU A 67 -0.34 8.14 -14.59
N GLU A 68 -0.52 9.10 -15.48
CA GLU A 68 0.16 10.40 -15.47
C GLU A 68 -0.85 11.54 -15.39
N SER A 69 -0.51 12.58 -14.62
CA SER A 69 -1.29 13.80 -14.55
C SER A 69 -1.01 14.71 -15.74
N ALA A 70 -1.89 15.68 -15.98
CA ALA A 70 -1.48 16.87 -16.71
C ALA A 70 -0.37 17.62 -15.94
N PRO A 71 0.45 18.45 -16.62
CA PRO A 71 1.38 19.36 -15.94
C PRO A 71 0.61 20.32 -15.03
N ASP A 72 1.16 20.59 -13.84
CA ASP A 72 0.66 21.64 -12.97
C ASP A 72 1.10 23.04 -13.42
N SER A 73 0.83 24.07 -12.62
CA SER A 73 1.20 25.46 -12.90
C SER A 73 2.71 25.69 -13.01
N GLU A 74 3.52 24.82 -12.41
CA GLU A 74 4.98 24.86 -12.49
C GLU A 74 5.52 23.91 -13.59
N GLY A 75 4.61 23.28 -14.35
CA GLY A 75 4.96 22.32 -15.39
C GLY A 75 5.43 20.97 -14.85
N ALA A 76 5.25 20.69 -13.56
CA ALA A 76 5.56 19.39 -12.98
C ALA A 76 4.46 18.37 -13.31
N ILE A 77 4.88 17.16 -13.65
CA ILE A 77 3.98 16.03 -13.94
C ILE A 77 4.17 14.97 -12.87
N TYR A 78 3.07 14.43 -12.39
CA TYR A 78 3.04 13.39 -11.38
C TYR A 78 2.63 12.08 -12.02
N ARG A 79 3.24 10.98 -11.57
CA ARG A 79 2.93 9.63 -12.02
C ARG A 79 2.58 8.75 -10.83
N ILE A 80 1.52 7.96 -11.01
CA ILE A 80 1.12 6.90 -10.09
C ILE A 80 1.23 5.58 -10.85
N SER A 81 2.01 4.64 -10.31
CA SER A 81 2.06 3.27 -10.82
C SER A 81 1.44 2.32 -9.80
N ILE A 82 0.36 1.64 -10.18
CA ILE A 82 -0.32 0.64 -9.36
C ILE A 82 0.05 -0.74 -9.88
N ARG A 83 0.79 -1.51 -9.10
CA ARG A 83 1.25 -2.85 -9.48
C ARG A 83 0.69 -3.90 -8.53
N ARG A 84 0.00 -4.90 -9.08
CA ARG A 84 -0.34 -6.11 -8.31
C ARG A 84 0.86 -7.05 -8.33
N LEU A 85 1.42 -7.35 -7.16
CA LEU A 85 2.54 -8.29 -7.06
C LEU A 85 2.05 -9.73 -6.99
N ASN A 86 0.95 -9.94 -6.27
CA ASN A 86 0.25 -11.22 -6.13
C ASN A 86 -1.18 -10.92 -5.63
N GLU A 87 -1.94 -11.97 -5.27
CA GLU A 87 -3.32 -11.83 -4.81
C GLU A 87 -3.50 -11.03 -3.51
N LYS A 88 -2.46 -10.95 -2.68
CA LYS A 88 -2.50 -10.31 -1.35
C LYS A 88 -1.72 -9.01 -1.25
N ARG A 89 -0.98 -8.61 -2.29
CA ARG A 89 -0.06 -7.47 -2.24
C ARG A 89 -0.17 -6.58 -3.47
N THR A 90 -0.46 -5.31 -3.24
CA THR A 90 -0.44 -4.24 -4.24
C THR A 90 0.59 -3.19 -3.85
N LEU A 91 1.35 -2.68 -4.81
CA LEU A 91 2.25 -1.54 -4.64
C LEU A 91 1.68 -0.33 -5.40
N VAL A 92 1.73 0.83 -4.76
CA VAL A 92 1.39 2.13 -5.33
C VAL A 92 2.63 3.01 -5.25
N LEU A 93 3.23 3.31 -6.39
CA LEU A 93 4.44 4.11 -6.52
C LEU A 93 4.06 5.51 -6.97
N PHE A 94 4.52 6.52 -6.21
CA PHE A 94 4.34 7.94 -6.49
C PHE A 94 5.66 8.54 -6.99
N GLU A 95 5.58 9.21 -8.13
CA GLU A 95 6.73 9.78 -8.83
C GLU A 95 6.41 11.17 -9.37
N GLN A 96 7.45 11.96 -9.58
CA GLN A 96 7.36 13.31 -10.14
C GLN A 96 8.45 13.54 -11.18
N ARG A 97 8.13 14.36 -12.18
CA ARG A 97 9.06 14.90 -13.17
C ARG A 97 8.83 16.39 -13.26
N ASN A 98 9.86 17.19 -12.97
CA ASN A 98 9.75 18.63 -13.06
C ASN A 98 9.88 19.11 -14.52
N GLN A 99 9.45 20.33 -14.80
CA GLN A 99 9.59 20.93 -16.12
C GLN A 99 11.06 20.87 -16.60
N GLY A 100 11.27 20.40 -17.82
CA GLY A 100 12.60 20.28 -18.43
C GLY A 100 13.39 19.02 -18.02
N GLN A 101 12.93 18.25 -17.03
CA GLN A 101 13.54 16.95 -16.71
C GLN A 101 13.02 15.85 -17.65
N SER A 102 13.91 14.93 -18.03
CA SER A 102 13.57 13.77 -18.86
C SER A 102 13.17 12.53 -18.06
N PHE A 103 13.48 12.50 -16.76
CA PHE A 103 13.27 11.35 -15.89
C PHE A 103 12.32 11.65 -14.73
N TYR A 104 11.64 10.60 -14.27
CA TYR A 104 10.87 10.63 -13.04
C TYR A 104 11.77 10.29 -11.85
N TYR A 105 11.59 10.99 -10.73
CA TYR A 105 12.15 10.60 -9.44
C TYR A 105 11.03 10.10 -8.52
N ARG A 106 11.40 9.12 -7.68
CA ARG A 106 10.48 8.48 -6.73
C ARG A 106 10.26 9.40 -5.53
N LEU A 107 8.99 9.76 -5.31
CA LEU A 107 8.55 10.49 -4.12
C LEU A 107 8.32 9.52 -2.97
N ALA A 108 7.57 8.46 -3.23
CA ALA A 108 7.30 7.42 -2.25
C ALA A 108 6.73 6.15 -2.91
N GLU A 109 6.69 5.06 -2.16
CA GLU A 109 5.93 3.87 -2.53
C GLU A 109 5.21 3.34 -1.31
N VAL A 110 3.94 3.04 -1.49
CA VAL A 110 3.12 2.41 -0.48
C VAL A 110 2.84 1.01 -0.93
N GLY A 111 3.03 0.06 -0.03
CA GLY A 111 2.60 -1.30 -0.30
C GLY A 111 1.46 -1.69 0.62
N TYR A 112 0.39 -2.16 0.01
CA TYR A 112 -0.84 -2.61 0.63
C TYR A 112 -0.88 -4.13 0.72
N THR A 113 -0.92 -4.67 1.93
CA THR A 113 -1.20 -6.08 2.17
C THR A 113 -2.67 -6.21 2.49
N ARG A 114 -3.35 -7.15 1.84
CA ARG A 114 -4.77 -7.43 2.10
C ARG A 114 -4.97 -7.75 3.59
N GLU A 115 -5.94 -7.10 4.20
CA GLU A 115 -6.31 -7.36 5.60
C GLU A 115 -6.58 -8.86 5.83
N GLY A 116 -6.15 -9.35 7.00
CA GLY A 116 -6.23 -10.78 7.35
C GLY A 116 -5.17 -11.67 6.68
N THR A 117 -4.28 -11.12 5.85
CA THR A 117 -3.17 -11.88 5.23
C THR A 117 -1.80 -11.44 5.76
N ARG A 118 -0.78 -12.26 5.54
CA ARG A 118 0.61 -11.96 5.91
C ARG A 118 1.47 -11.68 4.69
N LEU A 119 2.34 -10.68 4.81
CA LEU A 119 3.30 -10.35 3.74
C LEU A 119 4.29 -11.50 3.50
N ALA A 120 4.68 -12.24 4.55
CA ALA A 120 5.57 -13.38 4.46
C ALA A 120 4.93 -14.63 5.09
N ASP A 121 5.22 -15.80 4.53
CA ASP A 121 4.71 -17.07 5.03
C ASP A 121 5.58 -17.57 6.20
N PRO A 122 4.98 -18.13 7.27
CA PRO A 122 5.75 -18.60 8.42
C PRO A 122 6.70 -19.74 8.02
N GLY A 123 7.95 -19.70 8.49
CA GLY A 123 8.89 -20.83 8.38
C GLY A 123 10.18 -20.56 7.60
N SER A 124 10.47 -19.33 7.20
CA SER A 124 11.71 -18.98 6.47
C SER A 124 13.02 -19.05 7.28
N GLY A 125 13.01 -19.67 8.47
CA GLY A 125 14.15 -19.74 9.39
C GLY A 125 14.37 -18.45 10.20
N GLY A 126 14.85 -18.59 11.44
CA GLY A 126 15.07 -17.48 12.37
C GLY A 126 13.83 -17.09 13.20
N PRO A 127 13.95 -16.07 14.07
CA PRO A 127 12.82 -15.55 14.84
C PRO A 127 11.77 -14.93 13.89
N GLU A 128 10.49 -15.09 14.20
CA GLU A 128 9.40 -14.57 13.35
C GLU A 128 9.31 -13.04 13.47
N CYS A 129 9.17 -12.36 12.34
CA CYS A 129 8.85 -10.94 12.28
C CYS A 129 7.44 -10.73 12.86
N ILE A 130 7.32 -9.98 13.94
CA ILE A 130 6.04 -9.81 14.64
C ILE A 130 4.99 -9.08 13.80
N VAL A 131 5.43 -8.21 12.88
CA VAL A 131 4.55 -7.44 11.99
C VAL A 131 4.09 -8.27 10.80
N THR A 132 4.99 -9.02 10.16
CA THR A 132 4.71 -9.67 8.86
C THR A 132 4.65 -11.19 8.89
N GLY A 133 5.10 -11.84 9.96
CA GLY A 133 5.24 -13.30 10.05
C GLY A 133 6.43 -13.90 9.30
N GLY A 134 7.26 -13.07 8.63
CA GLY A 134 8.45 -13.53 7.91
C GLY A 134 9.67 -13.78 8.79
N ALA A 135 10.84 -13.99 8.19
CA ALA A 135 12.11 -14.01 8.93
C ALA A 135 12.40 -12.63 9.54
N GLY A 136 12.44 -12.56 10.85
CA GLY A 136 12.91 -11.42 11.62
C GLY A 136 14.42 -11.37 11.62
N THR A 137 14.98 -10.26 11.12
CA THR A 137 16.42 -10.01 11.01
C THR A 137 16.88 -8.84 11.88
N ILE A 138 15.94 -8.04 12.38
CA ILE A 138 16.17 -6.86 13.20
C ILE A 138 15.50 -7.08 14.55
N GLN A 139 16.25 -6.86 15.63
CA GLN A 139 15.73 -6.94 16.99
C GLN A 139 15.07 -5.61 17.39
N VAL A 140 13.91 -5.67 18.04
CA VAL A 140 13.21 -4.53 18.65
C VAL A 140 12.80 -4.89 20.09
N SER A 141 12.63 -3.89 20.95
CA SER A 141 12.26 -4.12 22.35
C SER A 141 11.06 -3.26 22.75
N TYR A 142 10.16 -3.84 23.54
CA TYR A 142 9.02 -3.14 24.10
C TYR A 142 8.67 -3.72 25.47
N GLN A 143 8.47 -2.85 26.48
CA GLN A 143 8.19 -3.25 27.87
C GLN A 143 9.14 -4.33 28.42
N GLY A 144 10.44 -4.21 28.12
CA GLY A 144 11.47 -5.16 28.57
C GLY A 144 11.45 -6.52 27.86
N LYS A 145 10.59 -6.72 26.86
CA LYS A 145 10.54 -7.91 26.02
C LYS A 145 11.18 -7.66 24.67
N THR A 146 11.80 -8.70 24.13
CA THR A 146 12.47 -8.69 22.84
C THR A 146 11.57 -9.28 21.77
N TYR A 147 11.44 -8.57 20.65
CA TYR A 147 10.72 -8.98 19.46
C TYR A 147 11.63 -8.83 18.23
N TYR A 148 11.19 -9.35 17.09
CA TYR A 148 11.95 -9.28 15.85
C TYR A 148 11.09 -8.75 14.71
N VAL A 149 11.72 -8.04 13.76
CA VAL A 149 11.09 -7.48 12.56
C VAL A 149 11.99 -7.70 11.33
N CYS A 150 11.43 -7.69 10.13
CA CYS A 150 12.18 -8.07 8.90
C CYS A 150 12.82 -6.90 8.15
N CYS A 151 12.43 -5.66 8.41
CA CYS A 151 12.95 -4.46 7.74
C CYS A 151 12.68 -3.19 8.55
N SER A 152 13.29 -2.07 8.15
CA SER A 152 13.07 -0.75 8.77
C SER A 152 11.61 -0.31 8.74
N GLY A 153 10.86 -0.66 7.69
CA GLY A 153 9.41 -0.40 7.62
C GLY A 153 8.62 -1.15 8.69
N CYS A 154 8.95 -2.42 8.96
CA CYS A 154 8.31 -3.18 10.04
C CYS A 154 8.75 -2.69 11.42
N LYS A 155 10.00 -2.19 11.55
CA LYS A 155 10.42 -1.51 12.78
C LYS A 155 9.58 -0.26 13.03
N GLN A 156 9.40 0.59 12.02
CA GLN A 156 8.56 1.78 12.13
C GLN A 156 7.12 1.42 12.51
N ALA A 157 6.52 0.45 11.84
CA ALA A 157 5.17 0.00 12.16
C ALA A 157 5.06 -0.49 13.61
N PHE A 158 6.00 -1.33 14.05
CA PHE A 158 6.04 -1.82 15.43
C PHE A 158 6.24 -0.70 16.46
N ASP A 159 7.07 0.30 16.16
CA ASP A 159 7.31 1.44 17.07
C ASP A 159 6.06 2.36 17.15
N GLU A 160 5.25 2.44 16.10
CA GLU A 160 4.01 3.23 16.04
C GLU A 160 2.86 2.59 16.84
N ASP A 161 2.66 1.27 16.73
CA ASP A 161 1.59 0.54 17.44
C ASP A 161 2.04 -0.86 17.91
N PRO A 162 2.90 -0.94 18.95
CA PRO A 162 3.47 -2.21 19.39
C PRO A 162 2.43 -3.15 20.00
N GLU A 163 1.41 -2.60 20.69
CA GLU A 163 0.43 -3.40 21.43
C GLU A 163 -0.44 -4.24 20.50
N THR A 164 -0.91 -3.67 19.38
CA THR A 164 -1.69 -4.39 18.37
C THR A 164 -0.92 -5.60 17.83
N TYR A 165 0.34 -5.42 17.43
CA TYR A 165 1.14 -6.53 16.89
C TYR A 165 1.46 -7.59 17.95
N ILE A 166 1.67 -7.20 19.20
CA ILE A 166 1.91 -8.13 20.31
C ILE A 166 0.66 -8.97 20.59
N GLU A 167 -0.52 -8.35 20.59
CA GLU A 167 -1.78 -9.04 20.86
C GLU A 167 -2.12 -10.02 19.73
N GLU A 168 -1.97 -9.61 18.47
CA GLU A 168 -2.10 -10.52 17.34
C GLU A 168 -1.14 -11.72 17.43
N ALA A 169 0.12 -11.48 17.85
CA ALA A 169 1.11 -12.54 18.00
C ALA A 169 0.72 -13.55 19.09
N LYS A 170 0.14 -13.10 20.21
CA LYS A 170 -0.37 -14.00 21.27
C LYS A 170 -1.52 -14.85 20.76
N GLN A 171 -2.53 -14.25 20.14
CA GLN A 171 -3.69 -14.97 19.59
C GLN A 171 -3.25 -16.04 18.59
N LYS A 172 -2.25 -15.71 17.74
CA LYS A 172 -1.64 -16.66 16.79
C LYS A 172 -0.91 -17.80 17.51
N ALA A 173 -0.16 -17.51 18.58
CA ALA A 173 0.52 -18.53 19.36
C ALA A 173 -0.47 -19.50 20.05
N GLU A 174 -1.59 -18.98 20.54
CA GLU A 174 -2.67 -19.78 21.13
C GLU A 174 -3.39 -20.64 20.09
N ALA A 175 -3.70 -20.09 18.90
CA ALA A 175 -4.30 -20.85 17.81
C ALA A 175 -3.38 -21.99 17.33
N ARG A 176 -2.07 -21.73 17.19
CA ARG A 176 -1.08 -22.76 16.85
C ARG A 176 -0.96 -23.85 17.92
N ARG A 177 -1.13 -23.51 19.20
CA ARG A 177 -1.15 -24.48 20.30
C ARG A 177 -2.38 -25.39 20.23
N LYS A 178 -3.55 -24.82 19.95
CA LYS A 178 -4.81 -25.57 19.77
C LYS A 178 -4.78 -26.50 18.56
N GLN A 179 -4.22 -26.05 17.43
CA GLN A 179 -4.06 -26.89 16.22
C GLN A 179 -3.05 -28.03 16.37
N LYS A 180 -2.15 -27.98 17.37
CA LYS A 180 -1.19 -29.07 17.65
C LYS A 180 -1.73 -30.08 18.68
N SER A 181 -2.83 -29.78 19.35
CA SER A 181 -3.45 -30.65 20.36
C SER A 181 -4.59 -31.51 19.83
N ASP A 182 -5.05 -31.25 18.60
CA ASP A 182 -5.95 -32.11 17.81
C ASP A 182 -5.14 -32.97 16.83
#